data_AF-A0A1R3VFW5-F1
#
_entry.id   AF-A0A1R3VFW5-F1
#
_cell.length_a   1.000
_cell.length_b   1.000
_cell.length_c   1.000
_cell.angle_alpha   90.00
_cell.angle_beta   90.00
_cell.angle_gamma   90.00
#
_symmetry.space_group_name_H-M   'P 1'
#
loop_
_entity.id
_entity.type
_entity.pdbx_description
1 polymer ?
#
loop_
_entity_poly.entity_id
_entity_poly.type
_entity_poly.pdbx_seq_one_letter_code
_entity_poly.pdbx_strand_id
1 'polypeptide(L)'
;MNWRAAGLGVFLAAICSAPVFADCLPRKIGPGNFPNTPKVWGTTDSGPILDGFLELRNGSGLHKIEHGVDLSHHNDRILYGELKRCGASFAILKMDKRFKIHKTELAGRDIRVIPYHYLSVVSGEGKDYTRRPKEFSLQATSEENRGAGLLRIAENMGKTKAARFISQYESALSPTERTSELSGLKGKLIVLDVEEYFKVRSTSNQRISFGRFYAAMLASWVKTVKSSYPDAKIIFYTFPDIYTSYLQFAFPSDHAVIHGMPVWLARTRGDASDFDLKSSKQLQRICLSSSGGNKCILHQYTHRATFGVPNITGLYPPLHIDVNRLFSAKEVQDGEGFQYVRAE
;
A
#
# COMPACT_ATOMS: atom_id res chain seq x y z
N MET A 1 21.70 64.11 46.48
CA MET A 1 20.95 63.66 45.30
C MET A 1 21.66 62.45 44.72
N ASN A 2 21.10 61.27 44.95
CA ASN A 2 21.68 59.97 44.59
C ASN A 2 21.07 59.51 43.26
N TRP A 3 21.92 59.21 42.26
CA TRP A 3 21.51 58.45 41.08
C TRP A 3 22.20 57.09 41.11
N ARG A 4 21.43 56.04 41.42
CA ARG A 4 21.83 54.64 41.22
C ARG A 4 21.32 54.21 39.84
N ALA A 5 22.24 53.89 38.93
CA ALA A 5 21.92 53.20 37.70
C ALA A 5 21.73 51.70 38.02
N ALA A 6 20.49 51.21 37.89
CA ALA A 6 20.17 49.79 37.92
C ALA A 6 20.40 49.20 36.53
N GLY A 7 21.42 48.36 36.39
CA GLY A 7 21.65 47.56 35.20
C GLY A 7 20.59 46.46 35.09
N LEU A 8 19.72 46.58 34.10
CA LEU A 8 18.77 45.54 33.72
C LEU A 8 19.52 44.44 32.95
N GLY A 9 19.82 43.33 33.62
CA GLY A 9 20.30 42.12 32.96
C GLY A 9 19.13 41.45 32.23
N VAL A 10 19.10 41.54 30.90
CA VAL A 10 18.19 40.78 30.06
C VAL A 10 18.74 39.36 29.94
N PHE A 11 18.22 38.44 30.74
CA PHE A 11 18.40 37.00 30.52
C PHE A 11 17.57 36.60 29.30
N LEU A 12 18.24 36.38 28.16
CA LEU A 12 17.68 35.66 27.02
C LEU A 12 17.43 34.21 27.45
N ALA A 13 16.22 33.93 27.92
CA ALA A 13 15.72 32.57 28.02
C ALA A 13 15.56 32.03 26.59
N ALA A 14 16.58 31.32 26.11
CA ALA A 14 16.43 30.46 24.95
C ALA A 14 15.35 29.45 25.30
N ILE A 15 14.14 29.67 24.78
CA ILE A 15 13.05 28.70 24.82
C ILE A 15 13.52 27.55 23.93
N CYS A 16 14.24 26.60 24.53
CA CYS A 16 14.43 25.28 23.97
C CYS A 16 13.03 24.67 23.87
N SER A 17 12.37 24.85 22.73
CA SER A 17 11.20 24.07 22.38
C SER A 17 11.66 22.62 22.36
N ALA A 18 11.38 21.89 23.44
CA ALA A 18 11.62 20.46 23.48
C ALA A 18 10.91 19.85 22.25
N PRO A 19 11.57 18.99 21.46
CA PRO A 19 10.89 18.30 20.38
C PRO A 19 9.68 17.58 20.97
N VAL A 20 8.49 17.88 20.44
CA VAL A 20 7.25 17.20 20.79
C VAL A 20 7.39 15.79 20.23
N PHE A 21 7.97 14.89 21.01
CA PHE A 21 8.03 13.48 20.67
C PHE A 21 6.61 12.94 20.61
N ALA A 22 6.27 12.20 19.56
CA ALA A 22 5.02 11.47 19.51
C ALA A 22 4.93 10.56 20.75
N ASP A 23 3.79 10.55 21.43
CA ASP A 23 3.54 9.70 22.61
C ASP A 23 3.28 8.25 22.17
N CYS A 24 4.28 7.68 21.52
CA CYS A 24 4.34 6.29 21.14
C CYS A 24 4.68 5.46 22.39
N LEU A 25 3.73 5.31 23.31
CA LEU A 25 3.94 4.53 24.52
C LEU A 25 4.19 3.04 24.20
N PRO A 26 5.00 2.35 25.02
CA PRO A 26 5.59 1.07 24.69
C PRO A 26 4.61 -0.05 25.02
N ARG A 27 4.36 -0.96 24.08
CA ARG A 27 4.16 -2.38 24.38
C ARG A 27 4.30 -3.19 23.10
N LYS A 28 4.69 -4.44 23.28
CA LYS A 28 4.93 -5.44 22.23
C LYS A 28 3.62 -5.91 21.54
N ILE A 29 2.62 -5.03 21.52
CA ILE A 29 1.22 -5.14 21.09
C ILE A 29 0.83 -3.68 20.77
N GLY A 30 0.21 -3.41 19.61
CA GLY A 30 0.09 -2.09 18.97
C GLY A 30 -0.29 -0.86 19.84
N PRO A 31 0.16 0.38 19.48
CA PRO A 31 0.32 1.54 20.40
C PRO A 31 -0.73 2.68 20.38
N GLY A 32 -0.59 3.65 21.30
CA GLY A 32 -1.47 4.81 21.56
C GLY A 32 -1.52 5.95 20.52
N ASN A 33 -2.04 7.12 20.93
CA ASN A 33 -2.38 8.29 20.10
C ASN A 33 -1.17 8.81 19.28
N PHE A 34 -1.31 8.92 17.96
CA PHE A 34 -0.39 9.70 17.13
C PHE A 34 -1.10 10.91 16.51
N PRO A 35 -0.42 12.04 16.36
CA PRO A 35 -0.98 13.21 15.68
C PRO A 35 -1.30 12.86 14.23
N ASN A 36 -2.56 13.05 13.84
CA ASN A 36 -2.99 13.13 12.46
C ASN A 36 -3.31 14.57 12.09
N THR A 37 -3.17 14.90 10.82
CA THR A 37 -3.45 16.27 10.36
C THR A 37 -4.97 16.46 10.23
N PRO A 38 -5.54 17.54 10.80
CA PRO A 38 -6.99 17.72 10.86
C PRO A 38 -7.63 18.12 9.51
N LYS A 39 -6.86 18.39 8.46
CA LYS A 39 -7.37 18.88 7.17
C LYS A 39 -7.28 17.81 6.09
N VAL A 40 -8.40 17.59 5.39
CA VAL A 40 -8.46 16.83 4.13
C VAL A 40 -7.66 17.59 3.06
N TRP A 41 -6.86 16.89 2.26
CA TRP A 41 -6.01 17.42 1.20
C TRP A 41 -6.47 16.94 -0.18
N GLY A 42 -7.01 17.85 -1.00
CA GLY A 42 -7.46 17.52 -2.35
C GLY A 42 -8.72 16.65 -2.37
N THR A 43 -8.98 16.01 -3.51
CA THR A 43 -10.24 15.27 -3.78
C THR A 43 -10.13 13.76 -3.60
N THR A 44 -8.91 13.23 -3.48
CA THR A 44 -8.63 11.77 -3.32
C THR A 44 -8.41 11.37 -1.86
N ASP A 45 -8.36 12.36 -0.97
CA ASP A 45 -8.12 12.18 0.45
C ASP A 45 -9.42 11.83 1.19
N SER A 46 -9.88 10.59 1.00
CA SER A 46 -11.17 10.09 1.51
C SER A 46 -11.06 9.31 2.83
N GLY A 47 -9.89 9.30 3.47
CA GLY A 47 -9.64 8.56 4.71
C GLY A 47 -9.96 9.35 5.99
N PRO A 48 -10.66 8.75 6.97
CA PRO A 48 -10.84 9.35 8.29
C PRO A 48 -9.55 9.74 9.02
N ILE A 49 -9.66 10.77 9.84
CA ILE A 49 -8.61 11.30 10.72
C ILE A 49 -8.69 10.51 12.02
N LEU A 50 -7.68 9.68 12.30
CA LEU A 50 -7.68 8.79 13.45
C LEU A 50 -6.47 9.05 14.33
N ASP A 51 -6.65 9.54 15.55
CA ASP A 51 -5.54 9.57 16.49
C ASP A 51 -5.27 8.14 16.98
N GLY A 52 -4.12 7.55 16.61
CA GLY A 52 -3.65 6.28 17.18
C GLY A 52 -3.78 5.02 16.33
N PHE A 53 -2.98 3.99 16.69
CA PHE A 53 -2.93 2.71 15.99
C PHE A 53 -4.05 1.80 16.51
N LEU A 54 -4.64 0.99 15.64
CA LEU A 54 -5.91 0.32 15.92
C LEU A 54 -5.73 -1.17 16.25
N GLU A 55 -5.85 -1.51 17.54
CA GLU A 55 -6.01 -2.89 18.01
C GLU A 55 -7.38 -3.44 17.59
N LEU A 56 -7.42 -4.62 16.97
CA LEU A 56 -8.68 -5.33 16.71
C LEU A 56 -8.85 -6.46 17.72
N ARG A 57 -10.03 -6.50 18.35
CA ARG A 57 -10.46 -7.58 19.25
C ARG A 57 -11.35 -8.56 18.48
N ASN A 58 -11.13 -9.85 18.65
CA ASN A 58 -12.05 -10.92 18.27
C ASN A 58 -12.69 -11.55 19.52
N GLY A 59 -13.60 -12.52 19.32
CA GLY A 59 -14.26 -13.23 20.41
C GLY A 59 -13.33 -14.01 21.35
N SER A 60 -12.07 -14.22 20.95
CA SER A 60 -11.03 -14.95 21.71
C SER A 60 -9.92 -14.06 22.28
N GLY A 61 -9.91 -12.75 22.01
CA GLY A 61 -8.87 -11.82 22.50
C GLY A 61 -8.42 -10.79 21.47
N LEU A 62 -7.18 -10.30 21.62
CA LEU A 62 -6.57 -9.38 20.65
C LEU A 62 -6.05 -10.15 19.45
N HIS A 63 -6.33 -9.68 18.23
CA HIS A 63 -5.66 -10.19 17.05
C HIS A 63 -4.15 -9.97 17.18
N LYS A 64 -3.35 -11.00 16.86
CA LYS A 64 -1.90 -10.83 16.68
C LYS A 64 -1.66 -9.99 15.43
N ILE A 65 -1.45 -8.70 15.64
CA ILE A 65 -1.25 -7.69 14.61
C ILE A 65 0.18 -7.19 14.67
N GLU A 66 0.80 -7.07 13.49
CA GLU A 66 2.05 -6.37 13.32
C GLU A 66 1.78 -5.01 12.67
N HIS A 67 2.54 -3.99 13.08
CA HIS A 67 2.41 -2.64 12.53
C HIS A 67 3.59 -2.30 11.63
N GLY A 68 3.31 -1.55 10.58
CA GLY A 68 4.32 -1.13 9.64
C GLY A 68 3.93 0.15 8.93
N VAL A 69 4.78 0.56 8.01
CA VAL A 69 4.60 1.76 7.19
C VAL A 69 4.81 1.40 5.74
N ASP A 70 4.43 2.29 4.83
CA ASP A 70 4.92 2.22 3.45
C ASP A 70 5.61 3.52 3.06
N LEU A 71 6.70 3.39 2.30
CA LEU A 71 7.57 4.50 1.93
C LEU A 71 7.94 4.45 0.45
N SER A 72 8.09 5.64 -0.12
CA SER A 72 8.53 5.85 -1.50
C SER A 72 9.46 7.07 -1.59
N HIS A 73 9.84 7.46 -2.81
CA HIS A 73 10.58 8.69 -3.04
C HIS A 73 9.90 9.97 -2.55
N HIS A 74 8.59 9.95 -2.27
CA HIS A 74 7.86 11.06 -1.66
C HIS A 74 8.22 11.26 -0.17
N ASN A 75 8.74 10.22 0.49
CA ASN A 75 9.11 10.24 1.90
C ASN A 75 10.60 10.61 2.03
N ASP A 76 10.94 11.84 1.65
CA ASP A 76 12.32 12.26 1.48
C ASP A 76 13.08 12.58 2.79
N ARG A 77 12.31 12.75 3.88
CA ARG A 77 12.77 13.11 5.23
C ARG A 77 12.09 12.21 6.26
N ILE A 78 12.78 11.12 6.63
CA ILE A 78 12.26 10.12 7.56
C ILE A 78 13.14 10.01 8.79
N LEU A 79 12.49 10.01 9.95
CA LEU A 79 13.08 9.74 11.25
C LEU A 79 12.94 8.24 11.56
N TYR A 80 13.79 7.41 10.97
CA TYR A 80 13.65 5.94 11.07
C TYR A 80 13.71 5.41 12.51
N GLY A 81 14.46 6.08 13.39
CA GLY A 81 14.49 5.74 14.82
C GLY A 81 13.12 5.89 15.48
N GLU A 82 12.38 6.92 15.08
CA GLU A 82 11.01 7.17 15.56
C GLU A 82 10.04 6.11 15.04
N LEU A 83 10.18 5.65 13.79
CA LEU A 83 9.38 4.54 13.28
C LEU A 83 9.52 3.29 14.15
N LYS A 84 10.77 2.93 14.49
CA LYS A 84 11.06 1.78 15.36
C LYS A 84 10.53 2.00 16.78
N ARG A 85 10.77 3.18 17.34
CA ARG A 85 10.26 3.58 18.67
C ARG A 85 8.74 3.47 18.73
N CYS A 86 8.05 3.82 17.65
CA CYS A 86 6.59 3.72 17.52
C CYS A 86 6.08 2.32 17.11
N GLY A 87 6.92 1.29 17.16
CA GLY A 87 6.47 -0.10 17.03
C GLY A 87 6.38 -0.63 15.60
N ALA A 88 6.91 0.09 14.60
CA ALA A 88 7.02 -0.46 13.25
C ALA A 88 7.92 -1.72 13.24
N SER A 89 7.39 -2.84 12.75
CA SER A 89 8.09 -4.12 12.62
C SER A 89 8.34 -4.52 11.16
N PHE A 90 7.66 -3.85 10.22
CA PHE A 90 7.87 -3.99 8.79
C PHE A 90 7.65 -2.65 8.06
N ALA A 91 8.15 -2.58 6.82
CA ALA A 91 7.93 -1.48 5.90
C ALA A 91 7.75 -2.01 4.47
N ILE A 92 6.77 -1.47 3.76
CA ILE A 92 6.53 -1.76 2.35
C ILE A 92 7.19 -0.66 1.52
N LEU A 93 8.18 -0.97 0.69
CA LEU A 93 9.05 0.02 0.06
C LEU A 93 8.93 0.03 -1.45
N LYS A 94 8.71 1.21 -2.03
CA LYS A 94 8.61 1.37 -3.48
C LYS A 94 9.95 1.07 -4.11
N MET A 95 9.98 0.21 -5.13
CA MET A 95 11.17 -0.04 -5.94
C MET A 95 11.50 1.16 -6.84
N ASP A 96 11.92 2.27 -6.22
CA ASP A 96 12.24 3.55 -6.86
C ASP A 96 13.63 4.08 -6.44
N LYS A 97 13.91 5.35 -6.79
CA LYS A 97 15.20 6.01 -6.55
C LYS A 97 15.63 6.07 -5.07
N ARG A 98 14.70 5.96 -4.11
CA ARG A 98 15.02 5.99 -2.67
C ARG A 98 15.02 4.62 -2.02
N PHE A 99 14.64 3.56 -2.74
CA PHE A 99 14.54 2.20 -2.20
C PHE A 99 15.77 1.78 -1.40
N LYS A 100 16.97 1.96 -1.98
CA LYS A 100 18.23 1.53 -1.34
C LYS A 100 18.48 2.23 0.00
N ILE A 101 18.22 3.54 0.08
CA ILE A 101 18.42 4.32 1.30
C ILE A 101 17.41 3.89 2.37
N HIS A 102 16.12 3.81 2.02
CA HIS A 102 15.09 3.35 2.94
C HIS A 102 15.39 1.93 3.44
N LYS A 103 15.75 1.01 2.54
CA LYS A 103 16.09 -0.37 2.89
C LYS A 103 17.21 -0.42 3.92
N THR A 104 18.33 0.26 3.66
CA THR A 104 19.49 0.25 4.55
C THR A 104 19.16 0.82 5.93
N GLU A 105 18.44 1.94 6.00
CA GLU A 105 18.07 2.57 7.27
C GLU A 105 17.08 1.74 8.09
N LEU A 106 16.12 1.09 7.42
CA LEU A 106 15.12 0.25 8.07
C LEU A 106 15.73 -1.08 8.56
N ALA A 107 16.57 -1.71 7.74
CA ALA A 107 17.29 -2.92 8.12
C ALA A 107 18.18 -2.70 9.34
N GLY A 108 18.88 -1.55 9.42
CA GLY A 108 19.68 -1.16 10.59
C GLY A 108 18.91 -0.94 11.89
N ARG A 109 17.57 -1.04 11.87
CA ARG A 109 16.66 -0.90 13.02
C ARG A 109 15.75 -2.10 13.21
N ASP A 110 16.08 -3.23 12.58
CA ASP A 110 15.30 -4.46 12.60
C ASP A 110 13.84 -4.21 12.15
N ILE A 111 13.66 -3.43 11.09
CA ILE A 111 12.37 -3.27 10.41
C ILE A 111 12.47 -4.02 9.08
N ARG A 112 11.66 -5.08 8.93
CA ARG A 112 11.66 -5.91 7.71
C ARG A 112 11.18 -5.12 6.51
N VAL A 113 11.75 -5.39 5.34
CA VAL A 113 11.44 -4.67 4.10
C VAL A 113 10.70 -5.59 3.14
N ILE A 114 9.57 -5.12 2.61
CA ILE A 114 8.78 -5.78 1.57
C ILE A 114 8.76 -4.86 0.36
N PRO A 115 9.35 -5.23 -0.79
CA PRO A 115 9.34 -4.37 -1.95
C PRO A 115 7.96 -4.32 -2.61
N TYR A 116 7.59 -3.15 -3.14
CA TYR A 116 6.39 -2.99 -3.95
C TYR A 116 6.65 -2.33 -5.31
N HIS A 117 5.77 -2.65 -6.25
CA HIS A 117 5.74 -2.07 -7.59
C HIS A 117 4.40 -1.37 -7.85
N TYR A 118 4.45 -0.09 -8.20
CA TYR A 118 3.28 0.66 -8.67
C TYR A 118 2.97 0.35 -10.14
N LEU A 119 1.84 -0.33 -10.37
CA LEU A 119 1.42 -0.77 -11.69
C LEU A 119 0.67 0.35 -12.43
N SER A 120 1.39 1.37 -12.89
CA SER A 120 0.79 2.44 -13.69
C SER A 120 0.44 1.99 -15.10
N VAL A 121 -0.71 2.43 -15.61
CA VAL A 121 -1.15 2.23 -17.00
C VAL A 121 -0.62 3.31 -17.95
N VAL A 122 0.01 4.36 -17.45
CA VAL A 122 0.58 5.41 -18.30
C VAL A 122 1.93 4.93 -18.82
N SER A 123 2.09 4.92 -20.15
CA SER A 123 3.38 4.76 -20.82
C SER A 123 3.72 6.03 -21.59
N GLY A 124 5.01 6.38 -21.64
CA GLY A 124 5.49 7.54 -22.41
C GLY A 124 5.23 7.45 -23.92
N GLU A 125 4.75 6.29 -24.42
CA GLU A 125 4.63 5.95 -25.84
C GLU A 125 3.23 6.16 -26.43
N GLY A 126 2.39 7.00 -25.81
CA GLY A 126 1.19 7.53 -26.47
C GLY A 126 -0.07 6.64 -26.44
N LYS A 127 -0.08 5.56 -25.67
CA LYS A 127 -1.29 4.75 -25.36
C LYS A 127 -1.84 5.05 -23.97
N ASP A 128 -1.76 6.32 -23.62
CA ASP A 128 -2.27 6.86 -22.38
C ASP A 128 -3.78 7.10 -22.55
N TYR A 129 -4.59 6.43 -21.73
CA TYR A 129 -6.04 6.59 -21.72
C TYR A 129 -6.47 8.05 -21.53
N THR A 130 -5.62 8.89 -20.92
CA THR A 130 -5.89 10.32 -20.77
C THR A 130 -5.85 11.05 -22.11
N ARG A 131 -4.97 10.63 -23.03
CA ARG A 131 -4.80 11.23 -24.36
C ARG A 131 -5.74 10.64 -25.39
N ARG A 132 -6.06 9.35 -25.25
CA ARG A 132 -6.86 8.60 -26.24
C ARG A 132 -8.01 7.82 -25.60
N PRO A 133 -8.90 8.48 -24.85
CA PRO A 133 -9.99 7.79 -24.15
C PRO A 133 -10.97 7.09 -25.09
N LYS A 134 -11.09 7.55 -26.35
CA LYS A 134 -11.97 6.94 -27.36
C LYS A 134 -11.51 5.56 -27.83
N GLU A 135 -10.23 5.22 -27.68
CA GLU A 135 -9.72 3.88 -28.05
C GLU A 135 -10.25 2.79 -27.09
N PHE A 136 -10.57 3.16 -25.85
CA PHE A 136 -11.15 2.27 -24.83
C PHE A 136 -12.62 1.98 -25.12
N SER A 137 -12.88 1.09 -26.08
CA SER A 137 -14.21 0.59 -26.44
C SER A 137 -14.35 -0.88 -26.08
N LEU A 138 -15.60 -1.36 -25.93
CA LEU A 138 -15.86 -2.77 -25.64
C LEU A 138 -15.27 -3.70 -26.70
N GLN A 139 -15.32 -3.30 -27.99
CA GLN A 139 -14.73 -4.05 -29.10
C GLN A 139 -13.20 -4.13 -28.97
N ALA A 140 -12.54 -3.01 -28.66
CA ALA A 140 -11.07 -2.97 -28.53
C ALA A 140 -10.53 -3.83 -27.39
N THR A 141 -11.37 -4.10 -26.38
CA THR A 141 -11.09 -4.98 -25.24
C THR A 141 -12.03 -6.19 -25.20
N SER A 142 -12.37 -6.75 -26.35
CA SER A 142 -13.11 -8.01 -26.43
C SER A 142 -12.13 -9.19 -26.43
N GLU A 143 -12.59 -10.37 -26.03
CA GLU A 143 -11.76 -11.60 -26.04
C GLU A 143 -11.35 -11.98 -27.46
N GLU A 144 -12.23 -11.79 -28.44
CA GLU A 144 -11.97 -12.10 -29.86
C GLU A 144 -10.81 -11.26 -30.40
N ASN A 145 -10.64 -10.03 -29.91
CA ASN A 145 -9.56 -9.13 -30.30
C ASN A 145 -8.35 -9.19 -29.38
N ARG A 146 -8.28 -10.15 -28.44
CA ARG A 146 -7.22 -10.19 -27.41
C ARG A 146 -5.83 -10.11 -28.00
N GLY A 147 -5.56 -10.88 -29.06
CA GLY A 147 -4.26 -10.98 -29.73
C GLY A 147 -3.88 -9.81 -30.64
N ALA A 148 -4.77 -8.84 -30.89
CA ALA A 148 -4.51 -7.74 -31.83
C ALA A 148 -4.84 -6.34 -31.27
N GLY A 149 -5.74 -6.25 -30.29
CA GLY A 149 -6.29 -5.01 -29.75
C GLY A 149 -5.62 -4.48 -28.49
N LEU A 150 -6.40 -3.78 -27.66
CA LEU A 150 -5.92 -3.15 -26.43
C LEU A 150 -5.47 -4.18 -25.37
N LEU A 151 -6.01 -5.39 -25.37
CA LEU A 151 -5.60 -6.42 -24.42
C LEU A 151 -4.16 -6.90 -24.67
N ARG A 152 -3.74 -7.15 -25.92
CA ARG A 152 -2.34 -7.46 -26.22
C ARG A 152 -1.40 -6.33 -25.76
N ILE A 153 -1.84 -5.09 -25.91
CA ILE A 153 -1.07 -3.92 -25.47
C ILE A 153 -0.91 -3.95 -23.95
N ALA A 154 -2.00 -4.16 -23.20
CA ALA A 154 -1.98 -4.34 -21.76
C ALA A 154 -1.05 -5.47 -21.33
N GLU A 155 -1.16 -6.65 -21.95
CA GLU A 155 -0.32 -7.81 -21.63
C GLU A 155 1.16 -7.49 -21.86
N ASN A 156 1.52 -6.88 -22.99
CA ASN A 156 2.90 -6.48 -23.27
C ASN A 156 3.41 -5.43 -22.26
N MET A 157 2.58 -4.45 -21.89
CA MET A 157 2.92 -3.48 -20.85
C MET A 157 3.16 -4.17 -19.50
N GLY A 158 2.33 -5.15 -19.14
CA GLY A 158 2.49 -5.97 -17.95
C GLY A 158 3.83 -6.71 -17.93
N LYS A 159 4.17 -7.39 -19.03
CA LYS A 159 5.46 -8.10 -19.21
C LYS A 159 6.65 -7.15 -19.09
N THR A 160 6.62 -6.02 -19.78
CA THR A 160 7.72 -5.03 -19.75
C THR A 160 7.91 -4.46 -18.35
N LYS A 161 6.82 -4.13 -17.65
CA LYS A 161 6.89 -3.62 -16.27
C LYS A 161 7.37 -4.69 -15.29
N ALA A 162 6.96 -5.95 -15.46
CA ALA A 162 7.45 -7.08 -14.66
C ALA A 162 8.94 -7.31 -14.88
N ALA A 163 9.41 -7.33 -16.13
CA ALA A 163 10.84 -7.48 -16.44
C ALA A 163 11.68 -6.36 -15.80
N ARG A 164 11.20 -5.11 -15.86
CA ARG A 164 11.85 -3.99 -15.18
C ARG A 164 11.87 -4.18 -13.66
N PHE A 165 10.75 -4.58 -13.06
CA PHE A 165 10.68 -4.87 -11.64
C PHE A 165 11.66 -5.97 -11.23
N ILE A 166 11.71 -7.09 -11.96
CA ILE A 166 12.63 -8.21 -11.69
C ILE A 166 14.08 -7.72 -11.72
N SER A 167 14.48 -6.99 -12.76
CA SER A 167 15.83 -6.42 -12.85
C SER A 167 16.16 -5.50 -11.66
N GLN A 168 15.22 -4.63 -11.27
CA GLN A 168 15.40 -3.76 -10.10
C GLN A 168 15.49 -4.58 -8.81
N TYR A 169 14.60 -5.56 -8.63
CA TYR A 169 14.53 -6.45 -7.46
C TYR A 169 15.83 -7.22 -7.29
N GLU A 170 16.40 -7.75 -8.37
CA GLU A 170 17.66 -8.48 -8.34
C GLU A 170 18.85 -7.59 -8.04
N SER A 171 18.87 -6.38 -8.59
CA SER A 171 19.95 -5.41 -8.37
C SER A 171 19.95 -4.84 -6.94
N ALA A 172 18.79 -4.73 -6.31
CA ALA A 172 18.63 -4.03 -5.03
C ALA A 172 18.67 -4.96 -3.81
N LEU A 173 18.35 -6.25 -3.99
CA LEU A 173 18.25 -7.24 -2.93
C LEU A 173 19.14 -8.45 -3.22
N SER A 174 19.93 -8.85 -2.23
CA SER A 174 20.65 -10.13 -2.27
C SER A 174 19.67 -11.32 -2.20
N PRO A 175 20.07 -12.54 -2.61
CA PRO A 175 19.21 -13.72 -2.51
C PRO A 175 18.62 -13.96 -1.10
N THR A 176 19.37 -13.65 -0.04
CA THR A 176 18.90 -13.79 1.34
C THR A 176 17.90 -12.70 1.73
N GLU A 177 18.12 -11.45 1.28
CA GLU A 177 17.19 -10.33 1.51
C GLU A 177 15.86 -10.49 0.77
N ARG A 178 15.82 -11.29 -0.30
CA ARG A 178 14.61 -11.55 -1.09
C ARG A 178 13.60 -12.45 -0.36
N THR A 179 14.06 -13.23 0.62
CA THR A 179 13.19 -14.12 1.39
C THR A 179 12.82 -13.45 2.70
N SER A 180 11.53 -13.34 2.97
CA SER A 180 11.01 -12.75 4.20
C SER A 180 10.01 -13.69 4.86
N GLU A 181 9.90 -13.57 6.17
CA GLU A 181 8.82 -14.18 6.96
C GLU A 181 8.04 -13.10 7.68
N LEU A 182 6.73 -13.08 7.46
CA LEU A 182 5.86 -12.01 7.89
C LEU A 182 4.51 -12.59 8.32
N SER A 183 4.30 -12.67 9.62
CA SER A 183 3.08 -13.20 10.26
C SER A 183 2.53 -14.50 9.64
N GLY A 184 3.41 -15.48 9.38
CA GLY A 184 3.03 -16.79 8.81
C GLY A 184 3.15 -16.89 7.28
N LEU A 185 3.40 -15.79 6.57
CA LEU A 185 3.79 -15.82 5.17
C LEU A 185 5.31 -15.90 5.04
N LYS A 186 5.81 -17.01 4.51
CA LYS A 186 7.23 -17.22 4.21
C LYS A 186 7.47 -17.31 2.72
N GLY A 187 8.49 -16.61 2.24
CA GLY A 187 8.94 -16.68 0.84
C GLY A 187 9.33 -15.32 0.29
N LYS A 188 9.30 -15.18 -1.03
CA LYS A 188 9.53 -13.90 -1.71
C LYS A 188 8.25 -13.08 -1.67
N LEU A 189 8.10 -12.27 -0.62
CA LEU A 189 6.97 -11.37 -0.45
C LEU A 189 7.16 -10.15 -1.36
N ILE A 190 6.23 -9.94 -2.27
CA ILE A 190 6.25 -8.83 -3.23
C ILE A 190 4.87 -8.18 -3.20
N VAL A 191 4.80 -6.86 -3.15
CA VAL A 191 3.53 -6.15 -3.27
C VAL A 191 3.38 -5.61 -4.69
N LEU A 192 2.19 -5.79 -5.27
CA LEU A 192 1.77 -5.15 -6.51
C LEU A 192 0.70 -4.12 -6.20
N ASP A 193 1.02 -2.85 -6.41
CA ASP A 193 0.15 -1.71 -6.15
C ASP A 193 -0.68 -1.38 -7.40
N VAL A 194 -2.00 -1.53 -7.26
CA VAL A 194 -3.01 -1.44 -8.31
C VAL A 194 -4.10 -0.47 -7.91
N GLU A 195 -3.89 0.79 -8.27
CA GLU A 195 -4.72 1.92 -7.84
C GLU A 195 -5.02 2.95 -8.95
N GLU A 196 -4.73 2.65 -10.21
CA GLU A 196 -4.95 3.64 -11.27
C GLU A 196 -6.43 3.79 -11.66
N TYR A 197 -6.91 5.04 -11.66
CA TYR A 197 -8.24 5.43 -12.14
C TYR A 197 -8.22 5.93 -13.58
N PHE A 198 -9.35 5.79 -14.27
CA PHE A 198 -9.60 6.50 -15.53
C PHE A 198 -9.92 7.98 -15.29
N LYS A 199 -8.88 8.81 -15.12
CA LYS A 199 -8.93 10.23 -14.72
C LYS A 199 -9.58 11.23 -15.69
N VAL A 200 -10.11 10.77 -16.84
CA VAL A 200 -10.79 11.65 -17.82
C VAL A 200 -12.28 11.34 -17.91
N ARG A 201 -13.08 12.32 -18.37
CA ARG A 201 -14.53 12.13 -18.54
C ARG A 201 -14.79 10.90 -19.41
N SER A 202 -15.50 9.93 -18.83
CA SER A 202 -15.68 8.60 -19.41
C SER A 202 -17.14 8.14 -19.41
N THR A 203 -17.48 7.36 -20.43
CA THR A 203 -18.70 6.55 -20.49
C THR A 203 -18.54 5.26 -19.69
N SER A 204 -19.64 4.58 -19.40
CA SER A 204 -19.60 3.26 -18.73
C SER A 204 -18.82 2.23 -19.55
N ASN A 205 -18.96 2.24 -20.88
CA ASN A 205 -18.24 1.33 -21.77
C ASN A 205 -16.71 1.56 -21.72
N GLN A 206 -16.27 2.82 -21.63
CA GLN A 206 -14.85 3.13 -21.46
C GLN A 206 -14.29 2.65 -20.13
N ARG A 207 -15.06 2.77 -19.04
CA ARG A 207 -14.64 2.25 -17.72
C ARG A 207 -14.56 0.72 -17.70
N ILE A 208 -15.51 0.02 -18.32
CA ILE A 208 -15.47 -1.43 -18.50
C ILE A 208 -14.23 -1.84 -19.30
N SER A 209 -14.01 -1.17 -20.43
CA SER A 209 -12.86 -1.42 -21.30
C SER A 209 -11.54 -1.19 -20.57
N PHE A 210 -11.42 -0.09 -19.83
CA PHE A 210 -10.25 0.18 -18.99
C PHE A 210 -10.06 -0.88 -17.90
N GLY A 211 -11.13 -1.33 -17.25
CA GLY A 211 -11.05 -2.41 -16.26
C GLY A 211 -10.50 -3.71 -16.83
N ARG A 212 -10.97 -4.11 -18.02
CA ARG A 212 -10.44 -5.27 -18.76
C ARG A 212 -8.97 -5.10 -19.13
N PHE A 213 -8.61 -3.93 -19.66
CA PHE A 213 -7.24 -3.58 -19.98
C PHE A 213 -6.33 -3.69 -18.74
N TYR A 214 -6.73 -3.11 -17.62
CA TYR A 214 -5.93 -3.09 -16.41
C TYR A 214 -5.78 -4.48 -15.81
N ALA A 215 -6.86 -5.28 -15.81
CA ALA A 215 -6.83 -6.67 -15.37
C ALA A 215 -5.88 -7.54 -16.22
N ALA A 216 -5.90 -7.41 -17.54
CA ALA A 216 -4.99 -8.13 -18.43
C ALA A 216 -3.51 -7.71 -18.20
N MET A 217 -3.25 -6.43 -17.96
CA MET A 217 -1.92 -5.91 -17.64
C MET A 217 -1.41 -6.49 -16.31
N LEU A 218 -2.25 -6.47 -15.29
CA LEU A 218 -1.97 -7.07 -13.98
C LEU A 218 -1.70 -8.57 -14.10
N ALA A 219 -2.60 -9.32 -14.74
CA ALA A 219 -2.49 -10.76 -14.88
C ALA A 219 -1.20 -11.15 -15.62
N SER A 220 -0.84 -10.42 -16.67
CA SER A 220 0.42 -10.65 -17.38
C SER A 220 1.64 -10.29 -16.53
N TRP A 221 1.59 -9.22 -15.74
CA TRP A 221 2.68 -8.87 -14.82
C TRP A 221 2.91 -9.99 -13.79
N VAL A 222 1.83 -10.47 -13.16
CA VAL A 222 1.88 -11.56 -12.17
C VAL A 222 2.45 -12.83 -12.77
N LYS A 223 1.96 -13.24 -13.94
CA LYS A 223 2.47 -14.43 -14.65
C LYS A 223 3.97 -14.31 -14.92
N THR A 224 4.44 -13.16 -15.40
CA THR A 224 5.87 -12.95 -15.67
C THR A 224 6.72 -13.01 -14.39
N VAL A 225 6.29 -12.37 -13.30
CA VAL A 225 7.01 -12.44 -12.01
C VAL A 225 7.02 -13.87 -11.46
N LYS A 226 5.90 -14.59 -11.52
CA LYS A 226 5.79 -16.01 -11.12
C LYS A 226 6.64 -16.94 -11.98
N SER A 227 6.87 -16.64 -13.26
CA SER A 227 7.78 -17.42 -14.10
C SER A 227 9.23 -17.31 -13.63
N SER A 228 9.67 -16.14 -13.16
CA SER A 228 11.01 -15.94 -12.61
C SER A 228 11.12 -16.38 -11.14
N TYR A 229 10.04 -16.23 -10.38
CA TYR A 229 9.96 -16.57 -8.95
C TYR A 229 8.68 -17.37 -8.65
N PRO A 230 8.66 -18.69 -8.90
CA PRO A 230 7.48 -19.52 -8.70
C PRO A 230 6.94 -19.49 -7.25
N ASP A 231 7.85 -19.35 -6.29
CA ASP A 231 7.57 -19.25 -4.86
C ASP A 231 7.15 -17.85 -4.39
N ALA A 232 7.12 -16.86 -5.28
CA ALA A 232 6.70 -15.50 -4.93
C ALA A 232 5.26 -15.48 -4.40
N LYS A 233 5.08 -14.78 -3.28
CA LYS A 233 3.78 -14.48 -2.68
C LYS A 233 3.49 -13.02 -3.01
N ILE A 234 2.68 -12.80 -4.05
CA ILE A 234 2.36 -11.47 -4.55
C ILE A 234 1.13 -10.95 -3.80
N ILE A 235 1.32 -9.93 -2.98
CA ILE A 235 0.25 -9.24 -2.24
C ILE A 235 -0.29 -8.13 -3.13
N PHE A 236 -1.60 -8.14 -3.35
CA PHE A 236 -2.31 -7.20 -4.20
C PHE A 236 -2.79 -6.00 -3.38
N TYR A 237 -2.23 -4.82 -3.65
CA TYR A 237 -2.70 -3.57 -3.03
C TYR A 237 -3.73 -2.86 -3.88
N THR A 238 -4.81 -2.39 -3.25
CA THR A 238 -5.87 -1.64 -3.95
C THR A 238 -6.76 -0.84 -3.00
N PHE A 239 -7.66 -0.05 -3.59
CA PHE A 239 -8.82 0.56 -2.94
C PHE A 239 -10.11 -0.19 -3.29
N PRO A 240 -11.13 -0.18 -2.42
CA PRO A 240 -12.41 -0.81 -2.72
C PRO A 240 -13.04 -0.37 -4.04
N ASP A 241 -12.97 0.91 -4.34
CA ASP A 241 -13.55 1.53 -5.52
C ASP A 241 -12.79 1.22 -6.81
N ILE A 242 -11.47 0.99 -6.79
CA ILE A 242 -10.73 0.44 -7.93
C ILE A 242 -11.26 -0.93 -8.31
N TYR A 243 -11.47 -1.80 -7.31
CA TYR A 243 -11.99 -3.13 -7.56
C TYR A 243 -13.38 -3.08 -8.20
N THR A 244 -14.29 -2.29 -7.61
CA THR A 244 -15.67 -2.19 -8.14
C THR A 244 -15.77 -1.38 -9.41
N SER A 245 -14.91 -0.39 -9.64
CA SER A 245 -15.03 0.44 -10.83
C SER A 245 -14.36 -0.19 -12.04
N TYR A 246 -13.41 -1.09 -11.82
CA TYR A 246 -12.53 -1.59 -12.89
C TYR A 246 -12.33 -3.11 -12.83
N LEU A 247 -11.76 -3.65 -11.76
CA LEU A 247 -11.31 -5.05 -11.76
C LEU A 247 -12.44 -6.07 -11.73
N GLN A 248 -13.65 -5.68 -11.32
CA GLN A 248 -14.84 -6.53 -11.46
C GLN A 248 -15.19 -6.86 -12.93
N PHE A 249 -14.61 -6.14 -13.90
CA PHE A 249 -14.82 -6.37 -15.34
C PHE A 249 -13.76 -7.27 -15.97
N ALA A 250 -12.83 -7.80 -15.18
CA ALA A 250 -11.84 -8.76 -15.64
C ALA A 250 -12.51 -9.96 -16.32
N PHE A 251 -11.90 -10.46 -17.40
CA PHE A 251 -12.32 -11.73 -17.98
C PHE A 251 -11.92 -12.90 -17.09
N PRO A 252 -12.60 -14.07 -17.19
CA PRO A 252 -12.33 -15.21 -16.31
C PRO A 252 -10.85 -15.62 -16.24
N SER A 253 -10.13 -15.56 -17.37
CA SER A 253 -8.71 -15.93 -17.45
C SER A 253 -7.76 -14.97 -16.71
N ASP A 254 -8.09 -13.68 -16.64
CA ASP A 254 -7.36 -12.69 -15.84
C ASP A 254 -7.81 -12.73 -14.39
N HIS A 255 -9.11 -12.92 -14.17
CA HIS A 255 -9.73 -13.00 -12.86
C HIS A 255 -9.15 -14.14 -12.02
N ALA A 256 -8.93 -15.32 -12.61
CA ALA A 256 -8.30 -16.46 -11.94
C ALA A 256 -6.91 -16.12 -11.37
N VAL A 257 -6.15 -15.23 -12.02
CA VAL A 257 -4.85 -14.76 -11.52
C VAL A 257 -5.01 -13.82 -10.34
N ILE A 258 -6.01 -12.93 -10.41
CA ILE A 258 -6.26 -11.89 -9.41
C ILE A 258 -6.89 -12.47 -8.15
N HIS A 259 -7.76 -13.47 -8.30
CA HIS A 259 -8.57 -13.99 -7.22
C HIS A 259 -7.78 -14.71 -6.14
N GLY A 260 -6.70 -15.39 -6.50
CA GLY A 260 -5.84 -16.16 -5.59
C GLY A 260 -4.90 -15.35 -4.68
N MET A 261 -4.82 -14.03 -4.86
CA MET A 261 -3.82 -13.22 -4.19
C MET A 261 -4.26 -12.74 -2.80
N PRO A 262 -3.35 -12.72 -1.80
CA PRO A 262 -3.57 -11.96 -0.58
C PRO A 262 -3.74 -10.48 -0.91
N VAL A 263 -4.57 -9.79 -0.13
CA VAL A 263 -4.93 -8.39 -0.38
C VAL A 263 -4.38 -7.48 0.71
N TRP A 264 -3.73 -6.41 0.27
CA TRP A 264 -3.45 -5.21 1.05
C TRP A 264 -4.49 -4.14 0.70
N LEU A 265 -5.50 -3.97 1.53
CA LEU A 265 -6.59 -3.05 1.21
C LEU A 265 -6.34 -1.69 1.85
N ALA A 266 -6.44 -0.61 1.07
CA ALA A 266 -6.50 0.76 1.59
C ALA A 266 -7.96 1.16 1.81
N ARG A 267 -8.37 1.22 3.09
CA ARG A 267 -9.71 1.68 3.45
C ARG A 267 -9.77 2.10 4.91
N THR A 268 -9.69 3.40 5.16
CA THR A 268 -9.84 3.93 6.51
C THR A 268 -11.33 3.97 6.91
N ARG A 269 -11.69 3.38 8.06
CA ARG A 269 -13.03 3.53 8.68
C ARG A 269 -12.97 4.56 9.80
N GLY A 270 -13.98 5.42 9.89
CA GLY A 270 -14.02 6.51 10.87
C GLY A 270 -14.14 6.04 12.32
N ASP A 271 -14.57 4.79 12.51
CA ASP A 271 -14.74 4.14 13.81
C ASP A 271 -13.56 3.23 14.19
N ALA A 272 -12.46 3.29 13.43
CA ALA A 272 -11.28 2.48 13.68
C ALA A 272 -11.47 0.94 13.66
N SER A 273 -12.63 0.45 13.22
CA SER A 273 -12.90 -0.98 13.22
C SER A 273 -12.29 -1.70 12.00
N ASP A 274 -12.37 -3.03 11.99
CA ASP A 274 -11.99 -3.84 10.83
C ASP A 274 -12.94 -3.65 9.65
N PHE A 275 -12.65 -4.28 8.52
CA PHE A 275 -13.55 -4.30 7.35
C PHE A 275 -14.94 -4.82 7.74
N ASP A 276 -16.00 -4.08 7.41
CA ASP A 276 -17.37 -4.58 7.55
C ASP A 276 -17.68 -5.61 6.45
N LEU A 277 -17.23 -6.85 6.67
CA LEU A 277 -17.51 -7.95 5.78
C LEU A 277 -18.95 -8.47 5.90
N LYS A 278 -19.73 -8.02 6.90
CA LYS A 278 -21.12 -8.47 7.08
C LYS A 278 -22.08 -7.67 6.20
N SER A 279 -21.92 -6.34 6.16
CA SER A 279 -22.83 -5.47 5.42
C SER A 279 -22.31 -5.07 4.02
N SER A 280 -20.98 -5.09 3.79
CA SER A 280 -20.42 -4.58 2.54
C SER A 280 -20.16 -5.70 1.51
N LYS A 281 -21.09 -5.87 0.56
CA LYS A 281 -20.92 -6.79 -0.59
C LYS A 281 -19.65 -6.52 -1.39
N GLN A 282 -19.24 -5.25 -1.49
CA GLN A 282 -17.99 -4.85 -2.13
C GLN A 282 -16.78 -5.45 -1.38
N LEU A 283 -16.69 -5.26 -0.06
CA LEU A 283 -15.60 -5.82 0.73
C LEU A 283 -15.65 -7.34 0.74
N GLN A 284 -16.83 -7.95 0.76
CA GLN A 284 -16.96 -9.41 0.66
C GLN A 284 -16.30 -9.93 -0.62
N ARG A 285 -16.55 -9.31 -1.78
CA ARG A 285 -15.95 -9.72 -3.06
C ARG A 285 -14.42 -9.60 -3.07
N ILE A 286 -13.89 -8.60 -2.37
CA ILE A 286 -12.44 -8.32 -2.33
C ILE A 286 -11.74 -9.18 -1.28
N CYS A 287 -12.36 -9.36 -0.11
CA CYS A 287 -11.70 -9.90 1.07
C CYS A 287 -12.11 -11.33 1.39
N LEU A 288 -13.22 -11.88 0.87
CA LEU A 288 -13.56 -13.27 1.12
C LEU A 288 -12.95 -14.18 0.05
N SER A 289 -12.35 -15.28 0.51
CA SER A 289 -11.87 -16.36 -0.35
C SER A 289 -13.01 -17.34 -0.69
N SER A 290 -12.97 -17.94 -1.88
CA SER A 290 -13.78 -19.10 -2.27
C SER A 290 -13.61 -20.28 -1.32
N SER A 291 -12.41 -20.45 -0.78
CA SER A 291 -12.06 -21.46 0.24
C SER A 291 -12.61 -21.15 1.64
N GLY A 292 -13.31 -20.02 1.81
CA GLY A 292 -13.58 -19.43 3.12
C GLY A 292 -12.37 -18.68 3.70
N GLY A 293 -12.65 -17.73 4.60
CA GLY A 293 -11.64 -16.90 5.26
C GLY A 293 -11.43 -15.52 4.61
N ASN A 294 -10.68 -14.68 5.30
CA ASN A 294 -10.44 -13.29 4.92
C ASN A 294 -9.05 -13.12 4.27
N LYS A 295 -8.97 -12.89 2.95
CA LYS A 295 -7.72 -12.66 2.22
C LYS A 295 -7.17 -11.23 2.33
N CYS A 296 -7.90 -10.29 2.92
CA CYS A 296 -7.39 -8.96 3.23
C CYS A 296 -6.50 -9.00 4.48
N ILE A 297 -5.30 -9.55 4.32
CA ILE A 297 -4.31 -9.81 5.37
C ILE A 297 -3.47 -8.59 5.74
N LEU A 298 -3.52 -7.53 4.93
CA LEU A 298 -2.80 -6.28 5.16
C LEU A 298 -3.78 -5.11 4.96
N HIS A 299 -3.66 -4.08 5.78
CA HIS A 299 -4.59 -2.97 5.79
C HIS A 299 -3.84 -1.65 5.95
N GLN A 300 -3.91 -0.79 4.93
CA GLN A 300 -3.52 0.60 5.07
C GLN A 300 -4.71 1.35 5.66
N TYR A 301 -4.52 1.83 6.88
CA TYR A 301 -5.61 2.43 7.66
C TYR A 301 -5.41 3.91 7.89
N THR A 302 -4.24 4.48 7.55
CA THR A 302 -4.05 5.93 7.43
C THR A 302 -2.93 6.22 6.44
N HIS A 303 -3.05 7.34 5.74
CA HIS A 303 -2.04 7.92 4.85
C HIS A 303 -1.62 9.33 5.32
N ARG A 304 -1.91 9.67 6.58
CA ARG A 304 -1.72 11.01 7.14
C ARG A 304 -0.89 11.05 8.42
N ALA A 305 -0.30 9.94 8.82
CA ALA A 305 0.41 9.88 10.09
C ALA A 305 1.66 10.77 10.04
N THR A 306 1.88 11.56 11.08
CA THR A 306 3.03 12.48 11.15
C THR A 306 4.10 12.03 12.15
N PHE A 307 3.99 10.83 12.73
CA PHE A 307 5.12 10.24 13.45
C PHE A 307 6.17 9.77 12.43
N GLY A 308 7.44 9.69 12.83
CA GLY A 308 8.49 9.22 11.91
C GLY A 308 8.89 10.21 10.81
N VAL A 309 8.38 11.44 10.82
CA VAL A 309 8.77 12.55 9.95
C VAL A 309 9.07 13.79 10.79
N PRO A 310 9.96 14.69 10.34
CA PRO A 310 10.21 15.93 11.07
C PRO A 310 9.00 16.86 11.00
N ASN A 311 8.68 17.49 12.12
CA ASN A 311 7.68 18.55 12.17
C ASN A 311 8.28 19.83 11.54
N ILE A 312 7.77 20.23 10.37
CA ILE A 312 8.21 21.43 9.66
C ILE A 312 7.08 22.45 9.69
N THR A 313 7.24 23.46 10.55
CA THR A 313 6.31 24.58 10.65
C THR A 313 6.13 25.26 9.29
N GLY A 314 4.87 25.49 8.88
CA GLY A 314 4.52 26.20 7.65
C GLY A 314 4.49 25.33 6.38
N LEU A 315 4.84 24.04 6.45
CA LEU A 315 4.71 23.14 5.31
C LEU A 315 3.26 22.63 5.17
N TYR A 316 2.66 22.78 3.97
CA TYR A 316 1.32 22.28 3.66
C TYR A 316 1.27 21.60 2.28
N PRO A 317 0.83 20.33 2.19
CA PRO A 317 0.54 19.45 3.32
C PRO A 317 1.82 19.16 4.12
N PRO A 318 1.75 18.97 5.45
CA PRO A 318 2.88 18.49 6.24
C PRO A 318 3.40 17.15 5.71
N LEU A 319 4.64 16.84 6.06
CA LEU A 319 5.20 15.52 5.84
C LEU A 319 4.34 14.48 6.57
N HIS A 320 4.15 13.34 5.93
CA HIS A 320 3.33 12.25 6.42
C HIS A 320 3.86 10.92 5.89
N ILE A 321 3.35 9.85 6.49
CA ILE A 321 3.59 8.48 6.08
C ILE A 321 2.28 7.69 6.12
N ASP A 322 2.27 6.64 5.31
CA ASP A 322 1.20 5.68 5.27
C ASP A 322 1.49 4.57 6.28
N VAL A 323 0.44 4.14 6.99
CA VAL A 323 0.54 3.22 8.11
C VAL A 323 -0.35 2.02 7.89
N ASN A 324 0.27 0.88 8.15
CA ASN A 324 -0.23 -0.42 7.81
C ASN A 324 -0.33 -1.30 9.05
N ARG A 325 -1.30 -2.22 9.01
CA ARG A 325 -1.37 -3.33 9.94
C ARG A 325 -1.46 -4.64 9.17
N LEU A 326 -0.74 -5.63 9.67
CA LEU A 326 -0.69 -6.97 9.13
C LEU A 326 -1.31 -7.95 10.12
N PHE A 327 -2.13 -8.82 9.59
CA PHE A 327 -2.73 -9.93 10.32
C PHE A 327 -1.90 -11.19 10.11
N SER A 328 -1.86 -12.05 11.12
CA SER A 328 -1.42 -13.44 10.93
C SER A 328 -2.17 -14.07 9.77
N ALA A 329 -1.46 -14.74 8.88
CA ALA A 329 -2.00 -15.36 7.68
C ALA A 329 -1.58 -16.83 7.60
N LYS A 330 -2.42 -17.63 6.95
CA LYS A 330 -2.18 -19.04 6.62
C LYS A 330 -2.46 -19.28 5.15
N GLU A 331 -1.76 -20.22 4.57
CA GLU A 331 -2.04 -20.75 3.25
C GLU A 331 -3.18 -21.76 3.34
N VAL A 332 -4.14 -21.66 2.42
CA VAL A 332 -5.24 -22.62 2.25
C VAL A 332 -5.34 -22.96 0.77
N GLN A 333 -5.87 -24.13 0.43
CA GLN A 333 -5.99 -24.57 -0.96
C GLN A 333 -7.47 -24.74 -1.33
N ASP A 334 -7.85 -24.31 -2.53
CA ASP A 334 -9.15 -24.60 -3.13
C ASP A 334 -8.99 -25.25 -4.52
N GLY A 335 -10.10 -25.39 -5.24
CA GLY A 335 -10.12 -25.96 -6.59
C GLY A 335 -9.40 -25.11 -7.65
N GLU A 336 -9.04 -23.86 -7.35
CA GLU A 336 -8.34 -22.95 -8.27
C GLU A 336 -6.86 -22.76 -7.90
N GLY A 337 -6.47 -23.01 -6.65
CA GLY A 337 -5.08 -23.03 -6.22
C GLY A 337 -4.87 -22.67 -4.75
N PHE A 338 -3.69 -22.11 -4.45
CA PHE A 338 -3.38 -21.61 -3.11
C PHE A 338 -3.95 -20.21 -2.90
N GLN A 339 -4.63 -20.04 -1.79
CA GLN A 339 -5.15 -18.79 -1.26
C GLN A 339 -4.42 -18.45 0.05
N TYR A 340 -4.44 -17.19 0.45
CA TYR A 340 -3.81 -16.72 1.68
C TYR A 340 -4.84 -15.94 2.47
N VAL A 341 -5.22 -16.48 3.62
CA VAL A 341 -6.28 -15.93 4.46
C VAL A 341 -5.77 -15.66 5.85
N ARG A 342 -6.43 -14.77 6.59
CA ARG A 342 -6.12 -14.52 8.00
C ARG A 342 -6.19 -15.82 8.80
N ALA A 343 -5.20 -16.04 9.65
CA ALA A 343 -5.26 -17.01 10.73
C ALA A 343 -6.12 -16.42 11.85
N GLU A 344 -7.07 -17.21 12.36
CA GLU A 344 -8.00 -16.81 13.43
C GLU A 344 -7.34 -16.76 14.80
#